data_AF-A0A497QM20-F1
#
_entry.id   AF-A0A497QM20-F1
#
_cell.length_a   1.000
_cell.length_b   1.000
_cell.length_c   1.000
_cell.angle_alpha   90.00
_cell.angle_beta   90.00
_cell.angle_gamma   90.00
#
_symmetry.space_group_name_H-M   'P 1'
#
loop_
_entity.id
_entity.type
_entity.pdbx_description
1 polymer ?
#
loop_
_entity_poly.entity_id
_entity_poly.type
_entity_poly.pdbx_seq_one_letter_code
_entity_poly.pdbx_strand_id
1 'polypeptide(L)'
;MAGLAVSEKKTYRLIALGIAIVELIVFWVAVAIGTGASFDKIILIGSTAELPAIILFAVTLPFINKWIKSENPLYLTLAVFIISYFATSSIEHCTGSVLWQILFGLPIDIWIFVFFAFAWWERLTIAIIGTIIGVPVIIALRKSALMKPDYAAY
;
A
#
# COMPACT_ATOMS: atom_id res chain seq x y z
N MET A 1 2.33 -15.05 -29.24
CA MET A 1 2.01 -15.30 -27.82
C MET A 1 2.78 -14.41 -26.83
N ALA A 2 4.06 -14.07 -27.07
CA ALA A 2 4.82 -13.17 -26.17
C ALA A 2 4.26 -11.74 -26.02
N GLY A 3 3.63 -11.18 -27.07
CA GLY A 3 3.05 -9.83 -27.03
C GLY A 3 1.79 -9.68 -26.17
N LEU A 4 0.99 -10.75 -26.03
CA LEU A 4 -0.23 -10.75 -25.21
C LEU A 4 0.09 -10.75 -23.71
N ALA A 5 1.07 -11.57 -23.29
CA ALA A 5 1.48 -11.64 -21.88
C ALA A 5 2.19 -10.36 -21.37
N VAL A 6 2.85 -9.60 -22.25
CA VAL A 6 3.43 -8.28 -21.92
C VAL A 6 2.34 -7.23 -21.78
N SER A 7 1.32 -7.29 -22.64
CA SER A 7 0.13 -6.44 -22.58
C SER A 7 -0.64 -6.63 -21.26
N GLU A 8 -0.93 -7.87 -20.87
CA GLU A 8 -1.67 -8.18 -19.63
C GLU A 8 -0.93 -7.74 -18.36
N LYS A 9 0.40 -7.97 -18.28
CA LYS A 9 1.21 -7.48 -17.15
C LYS A 9 1.20 -5.96 -17.00
N LYS A 10 1.12 -5.23 -18.11
CA LYS A 10 0.99 -3.77 -18.09
C LYS A 10 -0.41 -3.37 -17.61
N THR A 11 -1.44 -4.07 -18.06
CA THR A 11 -2.83 -3.86 -17.66
C THR A 11 -3.04 -4.03 -16.16
N TYR A 12 -2.55 -5.12 -15.54
CA TYR A 12 -2.70 -5.33 -14.09
C TYR A 12 -1.98 -4.28 -13.25
N ARG A 13 -0.80 -3.81 -13.70
CA ARG A 13 -0.07 -2.72 -13.03
C ARG A 13 -0.83 -1.41 -13.12
N LEU A 14 -1.45 -1.12 -14.26
CA LEU A 14 -2.28 0.06 -14.47
C LEU A 14 -3.58 -0.02 -13.65
N ILE A 15 -4.17 -1.20 -13.50
CA ILE A 15 -5.35 -1.41 -12.64
C ILE A 15 -5.00 -1.15 -11.17
N ALA A 16 -3.90 -1.74 -10.66
CA ALA A 16 -3.47 -1.52 -9.28
C ALA A 16 -3.15 -0.05 -9.00
N LEU A 17 -2.48 0.63 -9.94
CA LEU A 17 -2.22 2.06 -9.84
C LEU A 17 -3.52 2.89 -9.92
N GLY A 18 -4.45 2.49 -10.79
CA GLY A 18 -5.75 3.13 -10.93
C GLY A 18 -6.60 3.04 -9.66
N ILE A 19 -6.63 1.87 -9.02
CA ILE A 19 -7.30 1.67 -7.72
C ILE A 19 -6.70 2.60 -6.67
N ALA A 20 -5.37 2.64 -6.54
CA ALA A 20 -4.69 3.51 -5.58
C ALA A 20 -4.99 5.01 -5.81
N ILE A 21 -5.08 5.45 -7.08
CA ILE A 21 -5.41 6.85 -7.42
C ILE A 21 -6.88 7.16 -7.09
N VAL A 22 -7.81 6.25 -7.39
CA VAL A 22 -9.23 6.45 -7.09
C VAL A 22 -9.45 6.51 -5.58
N GLU A 23 -8.80 5.63 -4.83
CA GLU A 23 -8.85 5.63 -3.36
C GLU A 23 -8.33 6.94 -2.78
N LEU A 24 -7.19 7.43 -3.27
CA LEU A 24 -6.66 8.75 -2.90
C LEU A 24 -7.67 9.87 -3.13
N ILE A 25 -8.30 9.91 -4.31
CA ILE A 25 -9.28 10.95 -4.66
C ILE A 25 -10.49 10.87 -3.73
N VAL A 26 -11.06 9.68 -3.54
CA VAL A 26 -12.22 9.46 -2.66
C VAL A 26 -11.88 9.84 -1.22
N PHE A 27 -10.68 9.48 -0.75
CA PHE A 27 -10.20 9.81 0.58
C PHE A 27 -10.07 11.33 0.79
N TRP A 28 -9.37 12.03 -0.09
CA TRP A 28 -9.18 13.48 0.04
C TRP A 28 -10.47 14.27 -0.09
N VAL A 29 -11.42 13.81 -0.91
CA VAL A 29 -12.76 14.39 -0.99
C VAL A 29 -13.53 14.16 0.31
N ALA A 30 -13.50 12.96 0.87
CA ALA A 30 -14.18 12.65 2.13
C ALA A 30 -13.60 13.47 3.30
N VAL A 31 -12.28 13.61 3.38
CA VAL A 31 -11.60 14.45 4.38
C VAL A 31 -11.99 15.91 4.21
N ALA A 32 -11.95 16.45 2.99
CA ALA A 32 -12.32 17.83 2.70
C ALA A 32 -13.75 18.15 3.16
N ILE A 33 -14.71 17.28 2.83
CA ILE A 33 -16.11 17.43 3.20
C ILE A 33 -16.30 17.27 4.72
N GLY A 34 -15.67 16.26 5.33
CA GLY A 34 -15.88 15.90 6.73
C GLY A 34 -15.16 16.80 7.75
N THR A 35 -14.18 17.57 7.32
CA THR A 35 -13.40 18.47 8.20
C THR A 35 -13.55 19.95 7.87
N GLY A 36 -14.09 20.29 6.69
CA GLY A 36 -14.05 21.65 6.16
C GLY A 36 -12.63 22.18 5.96
N ALA A 37 -11.65 21.29 5.82
CA ALA A 37 -10.24 21.66 5.71
C ALA A 37 -9.97 22.49 4.45
N SER A 38 -9.07 23.46 4.61
CA SER A 38 -8.53 24.22 3.50
C SER A 38 -7.64 23.32 2.62
N PHE A 39 -7.54 23.68 1.34
CA PHE A 39 -6.88 22.87 0.32
C PHE A 39 -5.39 22.62 0.59
N ASP A 40 -4.71 23.56 1.25
CA ASP A 40 -3.31 23.42 1.69
C ASP A 40 -3.13 22.32 2.74
N LYS A 41 -4.05 22.20 3.70
CA LYS A 41 -4.02 21.14 4.73
C LYS A 41 -4.26 19.77 4.12
N ILE A 42 -5.17 19.69 3.15
CA ILE A 42 -5.44 18.48 2.36
C ILE A 42 -4.16 18.04 1.61
N ILE A 43 -3.49 18.97 0.93
CA ILE A 43 -2.23 18.67 0.23
C ILE A 43 -1.15 18.21 1.21
N LEU A 44 -1.00 18.88 2.35
CA LEU A 44 0.02 18.56 3.33
C LEU A 44 -0.10 17.12 3.81
N ILE A 45 -1.31 16.69 4.20
CA ILE A 45 -1.51 15.34 4.71
C ILE A 45 -1.39 14.33 3.56
N GLY A 46 -1.95 14.60 2.38
CA GLY A 46 -1.84 13.67 1.24
C GLY A 46 -0.44 13.43 0.75
N SER A 47 0.36 14.49 0.70
CA SER A 47 1.76 14.39 0.28
C SER A 47 2.65 13.68 1.29
N THR A 48 2.32 13.74 2.58
CA THR A 48 3.14 13.14 3.64
C THR A 48 2.65 11.76 4.07
N ALA A 49 1.38 11.45 3.83
CA ALA A 49 0.78 10.20 4.26
C ALA A 49 0.93 9.07 3.26
N GLU A 50 0.50 9.30 2.03
CA GLU A 50 0.21 8.20 1.11
C GLU A 50 1.20 8.18 -0.04
N LEU A 51 1.57 9.37 -0.54
CA LEU A 51 2.52 9.50 -1.64
C LEU A 51 3.84 8.75 -1.39
N PRO A 52 4.48 8.77 -0.20
CA PRO A 52 5.73 8.05 -0.01
C PRO A 52 5.60 6.55 -0.27
N ALA A 53 4.54 5.92 0.23
CA ALA A 53 4.28 4.50 0.06
C ALA A 53 3.89 4.16 -1.39
N ILE A 54 3.08 5.01 -2.02
CA ILE A 54 2.65 4.85 -3.42
C ILE A 54 3.85 5.00 -4.36
N ILE A 55 4.71 5.99 -4.16
CA ILE A 55 5.92 6.20 -4.95
C ILE A 55 6.87 5.01 -4.77
N LEU A 56 7.11 4.58 -3.53
CA LEU A 56 7.95 3.41 -3.25
C LEU A 56 7.41 2.17 -3.96
N PHE A 57 6.11 1.91 -3.85
CA PHE A 57 5.46 0.78 -4.51
C PHE A 57 5.54 0.88 -6.03
N ALA A 58 5.22 2.03 -6.62
CA ALA A 58 5.25 2.23 -8.07
C ALA A 58 6.65 2.04 -8.66
N VAL A 59 7.69 2.55 -8.00
CA VAL A 59 9.10 2.40 -8.43
C VAL A 59 9.56 0.94 -8.30
N THR A 60 9.05 0.21 -7.31
CA THR A 60 9.48 -1.17 -7.03
C THR A 60 8.63 -2.24 -7.71
N LEU A 61 7.43 -1.88 -8.20
CA LEU A 61 6.47 -2.74 -8.89
C LEU A 61 7.07 -3.58 -10.04
N PRO A 62 8.03 -3.07 -10.84
CA PRO A 62 8.69 -3.87 -11.86
C PRO A 62 9.45 -5.08 -11.30
N PHE A 63 9.97 -4.95 -10.08
CA PHE A 63 10.86 -5.92 -9.43
C PHE A 63 10.14 -6.84 -8.45
N ILE A 64 9.03 -6.39 -7.86
CA ILE A 64 8.28 -7.14 -6.82
C ILE A 64 8.01 -8.59 -7.24
N ASN A 65 7.52 -8.84 -8.45
CA ASN A 65 7.24 -10.21 -8.91
C ASN A 65 8.49 -11.11 -8.95
N LYS A 66 9.65 -10.54 -9.28
CA LYS A 66 10.93 -11.27 -9.28
C LYS A 66 11.39 -11.51 -7.85
N TRP A 67 11.25 -10.52 -6.98
CA TRP A 67 11.67 -10.59 -5.59
C TRP A 67 10.83 -11.55 -4.75
N ILE A 68 9.50 -11.56 -4.94
CA ILE A 68 8.57 -12.53 -4.32
C ILE A 68 8.88 -13.97 -4.71
N LYS A 69 9.58 -14.21 -5.82
CA LYS A 69 9.97 -15.56 -6.26
C LYS A 69 11.44 -15.88 -5.96
N SER A 70 12.22 -14.90 -5.52
CA SER A 70 13.63 -15.09 -5.27
C SER A 70 13.87 -16.03 -4.09
N GLU A 71 14.86 -16.90 -4.21
CA GLU A 71 15.41 -17.68 -3.09
C GLU A 71 16.28 -16.83 -2.16
N ASN A 72 16.72 -15.65 -2.61
CA ASN A 72 17.46 -14.73 -1.76
C ASN A 72 16.51 -14.16 -0.68
N PRO A 73 16.78 -14.41 0.61
CA PRO A 73 15.90 -13.98 1.70
C PRO A 73 15.78 -12.46 1.79
N LEU A 74 16.81 -11.71 1.39
CA LEU A 74 16.77 -10.25 1.39
C LEU A 74 15.74 -9.71 0.39
N TYR A 75 15.71 -10.25 -0.83
CA TYR A 75 14.74 -9.80 -1.84
C TYR A 75 13.31 -10.16 -1.46
N LEU A 76 13.08 -11.37 -0.94
CA LEU A 76 11.77 -11.74 -0.44
C LEU A 76 11.32 -10.82 0.71
N THR A 77 12.22 -10.55 1.66
CA THR A 77 11.95 -9.63 2.79
C THR A 77 11.58 -8.24 2.30
N LEU A 78 12.37 -7.67 1.37
CA LEU A 78 12.08 -6.36 0.79
C LEU A 78 10.74 -6.34 0.07
N ALA A 79 10.42 -7.37 -0.72
CA ALA A 79 9.15 -7.43 -1.43
C ALA A 79 7.95 -7.47 -0.48
N VAL A 80 8.00 -8.33 0.55
CA VAL A 80 6.93 -8.43 1.54
C VAL A 80 6.80 -7.12 2.32
N PHE A 81 7.92 -6.55 2.76
CA PHE A 81 7.92 -5.27 3.46
C PHE A 81 7.29 -4.16 2.64
N ILE A 82 7.69 -4.00 1.38
CA ILE A 82 7.17 -2.95 0.51
C ILE A 82 5.67 -3.13 0.24
N ILE A 83 5.21 -4.37 0.04
CA ILE A 83 3.78 -4.65 -0.17
C ILE A 83 2.99 -4.37 1.10
N SER A 84 3.46 -4.84 2.26
CA SER A 84 2.82 -4.57 3.54
C SER A 84 2.78 -3.08 3.82
N TYR A 85 3.89 -2.38 3.64
CA TYR A 85 3.98 -0.93 3.83
C TYR A 85 3.05 -0.16 2.90
N PHE A 86 2.93 -0.58 1.63
CA PHE A 86 1.97 -0.01 0.70
C PHE A 86 0.53 -0.23 1.18
N ALA A 87 0.15 -1.49 1.46
CA ALA A 87 -1.21 -1.85 1.85
C ALA A 87 -1.66 -1.14 3.14
N THR A 88 -0.77 -1.04 4.13
CA THR A 88 -1.05 -0.35 5.40
C THR A 88 -1.08 1.16 5.27
N SER A 89 -0.40 1.72 4.25
CA SER A 89 -0.33 3.16 4.02
C SER A 89 -1.36 3.70 3.04
N SER A 90 -2.00 2.82 2.26
CA SER A 90 -3.11 3.15 1.37
C SER A 90 -4.43 2.65 1.96
N ILE A 91 -4.91 1.49 1.52
CA ILE A 91 -6.27 0.98 1.74
C ILE A 91 -6.67 1.01 3.22
N GLU A 92 -5.85 0.42 4.10
CA GLU A 92 -6.17 0.32 5.52
C GLU A 92 -6.21 1.71 6.18
N HIS A 93 -5.26 2.57 5.82
CA HIS A 93 -5.18 3.90 6.39
C HIS A 93 -6.29 4.83 5.90
N CYS A 94 -6.58 4.83 4.60
CA CYS A 94 -7.67 5.61 4.02
C CYS A 94 -9.01 5.21 4.66
N THR A 95 -9.25 3.91 4.75
CA THR A 95 -10.49 3.37 5.31
C THR A 95 -10.61 3.69 6.80
N GLY A 96 -9.56 3.43 7.58
CA GLY A 96 -9.52 3.73 9.01
C GLY A 96 -9.70 5.23 9.29
N SER A 97 -9.06 6.07 8.50
CA SER A 97 -9.15 7.53 8.64
C SER A 97 -10.52 8.10 8.29
N VAL A 98 -11.19 7.59 7.24
CA VAL A 98 -12.57 7.98 6.92
C VAL A 98 -13.52 7.55 8.03
N LEU A 99 -13.40 6.31 8.51
CA LEU A 99 -14.21 5.81 9.62
C LEU A 99 -14.00 6.65 10.87
N TRP A 100 -12.75 6.97 11.20
CA TRP A 100 -12.41 7.81 12.35
C TRP A 100 -13.01 9.21 12.24
N GLN A 101 -12.98 9.82 11.05
CA GLN A 101 -13.57 11.14 10.83
C GLN A 101 -15.10 11.11 10.89
N ILE A 102 -15.75 10.07 10.36
CA ILE A 102 -17.21 9.89 10.46
C ILE A 102 -17.63 9.69 11.92
N LEU A 103 -16.88 8.90 12.69
CA LEU A 103 -17.25 8.54 14.06
C LEU A 103 -16.96 9.65 15.08
N PHE A 104 -15.88 10.41 14.92
CA PHE A 104 -15.40 11.35 15.93
C PHE A 104 -15.37 12.81 15.48
N GLY A 105 -15.48 13.10 14.18
CA GLY A 105 -15.59 14.48 13.66
C GLY A 105 -14.46 15.40 14.12
N LEU A 106 -13.23 14.89 14.21
CA LEU A 106 -12.12 15.65 14.80
C LEU A 106 -11.78 16.89 13.95
N PRO A 107 -11.38 18.00 14.59
CA PRO A 107 -10.80 19.15 13.90
C PRO A 107 -9.55 18.76 13.11
N ILE A 108 -9.40 19.32 11.91
CA ILE A 108 -8.29 19.00 11.01
C ILE A 108 -6.91 19.19 11.64
N ASP A 109 -6.75 20.19 12.52
CA ASP A 109 -5.46 20.47 13.17
C ASP A 109 -5.05 19.37 14.17
N ILE A 110 -6.03 18.82 14.90
CA ILE A 110 -5.80 17.67 15.78
C ILE A 110 -5.46 16.45 14.93
N TRP A 111 -6.15 16.28 13.80
CA TRP A 111 -5.90 15.18 12.89
C TRP A 111 -4.49 15.24 12.29
N ILE A 112 -4.03 16.41 11.84
CA ILE A 112 -2.65 16.66 11.39
C ILE A 112 -1.65 16.30 12.48
N PHE A 113 -1.88 16.74 13.71
CA PHE A 113 -0.97 16.44 14.82
C PHE A 113 -0.86 14.93 15.08
N VAL A 114 -2.00 14.25 15.22
CA VAL A 114 -2.03 12.79 15.44
C VAL A 114 -1.35 12.06 14.29
N PHE A 115 -1.59 12.52 13.07
CA PHE A 115 -0.98 11.99 11.87
C PHE A 115 0.55 12.02 11.94
N PHE A 116 1.13 13.20 12.13
CA PHE A 116 2.59 13.37 12.16
C PHE A 116 3.23 12.74 13.40
N ALA A 117 2.51 12.66 14.52
CA ALA A 117 3.02 12.05 15.74
C ALA A 117 3.01 10.52 15.69
N PHE A 118 1.98 9.90 15.11
CA PHE A 118 1.73 8.46 15.27
C PHE A 118 1.76 7.66 13.97
N ALA A 119 1.20 8.21 12.90
CA ALA A 119 0.80 7.37 11.78
C ALA A 119 1.99 6.79 10.99
N TRP A 120 3.14 7.46 10.97
CA TRP A 120 4.32 6.99 10.22
C TRP A 120 5.01 5.78 10.90
N TRP A 121 5.16 5.78 12.22
CA TRP A 121 5.83 4.68 12.93
C TRP A 121 4.90 3.49 13.16
N GLU A 122 3.59 3.74 13.28
CA GLU A 122 2.57 2.70 13.29
C GLU A 122 2.64 1.87 11.99
N ARG A 123 2.60 2.54 10.83
CA ARG A 123 2.73 1.89 9.52
C ARG A 123 4.03 1.12 9.38
N LEU A 124 5.13 1.71 9.82
CA LEU A 124 6.43 1.04 9.78
C LEU A 124 6.41 -0.24 10.63
N THR A 125 5.82 -0.17 11.82
CA THR A 125 5.71 -1.28 12.75
C THR A 125 4.84 -2.40 12.18
N ILE A 126 3.67 -2.08 11.63
CA ILE A 126 2.78 -3.07 10.99
C ILE A 126 3.47 -3.70 9.78
N ALA A 127 4.17 -2.90 8.95
CA ALA A 127 4.91 -3.43 7.82
C ALA A 127 6.05 -4.39 8.25
N ILE A 128 6.76 -4.07 9.33
CA ILE A 128 7.78 -4.94 9.92
C ILE A 128 7.14 -6.25 10.42
N ILE A 129 6.07 -6.17 11.19
CA ILE A 129 5.34 -7.35 11.71
C ILE A 129 4.82 -8.20 10.55
N GLY A 130 4.19 -7.57 9.56
CA GLY A 130 3.71 -8.22 8.34
C GLY A 130 4.83 -8.91 7.57
N THR A 131 6.04 -8.35 7.58
CA THR A 131 7.23 -8.99 6.99
C THR A 131 7.70 -10.20 7.78
N ILE A 132 7.78 -10.07 9.11
CA ILE A 132 8.19 -11.15 10.03
C ILE A 132 7.26 -12.37 9.88
N ILE A 133 5.96 -12.14 9.68
CA ILE A 133 4.97 -13.21 9.51
C ILE A 133 4.93 -13.69 8.05
N GLY A 134 4.87 -12.76 7.10
CA GLY A 134 4.64 -13.05 5.68
C GLY A 134 5.79 -13.79 5.00
N VAL A 135 7.04 -13.47 5.34
CA VAL A 135 8.22 -14.14 4.74
C VAL A 135 8.22 -15.65 5.05
N PRO A 136 8.12 -16.10 6.32
CA PRO A 136 7.99 -17.52 6.64
C PRO A 136 6.81 -18.20 5.96
N VAL A 137 5.64 -17.54 5.89
CA VAL A 137 4.45 -18.08 5.23
C VAL A 137 4.72 -18.34 3.75
N ILE A 138 5.31 -17.38 3.03
CA ILE A 138 5.66 -17.57 1.62
C ILE A 138 6.68 -18.70 1.45
N ILE A 139 7.70 -18.78 2.31
CA ILE A 139 8.68 -19.88 2.28
C ILE A 139 8.00 -21.23 2.51
N ALA A 140 7.08 -21.32 3.47
CA ALA A 140 6.33 -22.54 3.76
C ALA A 140 5.44 -22.95 2.57
N LEU A 141 4.72 -21.99 1.97
CA LEU A 141 3.86 -22.21 0.80
C LEU A 141 4.64 -22.70 -0.43
N ARG A 142 5.86 -22.21 -0.62
CA ARG A 142 6.76 -22.70 -1.67
C ARG A 142 7.15 -24.15 -1.43
N LYS A 143 7.51 -24.50 -0.18
CA LYS A 143 7.90 -25.87 0.20
C LYS A 143 6.75 -26.87 0.10
N SER A 144 5.51 -26.42 0.31
CA SER A 144 4.33 -27.29 0.25
C SER A 144 3.76 -27.49 -1.17
N ALA A 145 4.43 -26.98 -2.22
CA ALA A 145 3.96 -26.99 -3.61
C ALA A 145 2.55 -26.38 -3.83
N LEU A 146 2.04 -25.59 -2.87
CA LEU A 146 0.74 -24.91 -2.96
C LEU A 146 0.83 -23.59 -3.72
N MET A 147 2.04 -23.12 -4.01
CA MET A 147 2.23 -21.94 -4.82
C MET A 147 1.87 -22.29 -6.28
N LYS A 148 0.83 -21.65 -6.82
CA LYS A 148 0.36 -21.88 -8.19
C LYS A 148 1.56 -21.87 -9.16
N PRO A 149 1.68 -22.86 -10.04
CA PRO A 149 2.78 -22.89 -11.01
C PRO A 149 2.77 -21.63 -11.87
N ASP A 150 3.93 -21.26 -12.42
CA ASP A 150 4.12 -20.04 -13.22
C ASP A 150 3.15 -19.92 -14.40
N TYR A 151 2.53 -21.04 -14.77
CA TYR A 151 1.53 -21.17 -15.82
C TYR A 151 0.06 -21.18 -15.36
N ALA A 152 -0.22 -20.84 -14.11
CA ALA A 152 -1.58 -20.69 -13.59
C ALA A 152 -1.90 -19.24 -13.18
N ALA A 153 -0.99 -18.31 -13.50
CA ALA A 153 -1.17 -16.87 -13.41
C ALA A 153 -1.40 -16.25 -14.81
N TYR A 154 -2.10 -17.01 -15.67
CA TYR A 154 -2.68 -16.53 -16.93
C TYR A 154 -4.15 -16.19 -16.68
#